data_AF-A0A380DU88-F1
#
_entry.id   AF-A0A380DU88-F1
#
_cell.length_a   1.000
_cell.length_b   1.000
_cell.length_c   1.000
_cell.angle_alpha   90.00
_cell.angle_beta   90.00
_cell.angle_gamma   90.00
#
_symmetry.space_group_name_H-M   'P 1'
#
loop_
_entity.id
_entity.type
_entity.pdbx_description
1 polymer ?
#
loop_
_entity_poly.entity_id
_entity_poly.type
_entity_poly.pdbx_seq_one_letter_code
_entity_poly.pdbx_strand_id
1 'polypeptide(L)'
;MAKTIEGGVAFATQIVQEKYEQGFKNICLRTNDIEAVKNKLQSEQVEVVGPIQMERDTHKDGKVKWQLLYIMNQDDDEIKPPFFIQWEESDSMRTKKLQKYFQKQFSIETVIVKSKNRSQTVSNWLKWFDMDIVEENDHYTDLILKK
;
A
#
# COMPACT_ATOMS: atom_id res chain seq x y z
N MET A 1 12.52 20.34 16.11
CA MET A 1 12.83 19.04 15.48
C MET A 1 12.26 19.07 14.08
N ALA A 2 13.10 19.01 13.05
CA ALA A 2 12.62 19.04 11.66
C ALA A 2 11.77 17.79 11.38
N LYS A 3 10.51 17.97 10.97
CA LYS A 3 9.70 16.86 10.46
C LYS A 3 10.42 16.30 9.23
N THR A 4 10.88 15.05 9.29
CA THR A 4 11.42 14.38 8.10
C THR A 4 10.29 14.14 7.11
N ILE A 5 10.59 14.19 5.81
CA ILE A 5 9.61 13.91 4.74
C ILE A 5 8.99 12.51 4.93
N GLU A 6 9.79 11.55 5.38
CA GLU A 6 9.36 10.21 5.82
C GLU A 6 8.26 10.25 6.88
N GLY A 7 8.41 11.10 7.89
CA GLY A 7 7.39 11.31 8.92
C GLY A 7 6.14 12.03 8.40
N GLY A 8 6.16 12.63 7.21
CA GLY A 8 4.98 13.25 6.59
C GLY A 8 4.01 12.26 5.95
N VAL A 9 4.53 11.14 5.46
CA VAL A 9 3.77 10.15 4.66
C VAL A 9 3.65 8.78 5.31
N ALA A 10 4.38 8.53 6.40
CA ALA A 10 4.32 7.26 7.12
C ALA A 10 2.89 6.90 7.55
N PHE A 11 2.57 5.61 7.58
CA PHE A 11 1.29 5.10 8.05
C PHE A 11 0.87 5.64 9.43
N ALA A 12 1.83 5.78 10.37
CA ALA A 12 1.55 6.35 11.69
C ALA A 12 1.04 7.79 11.62
N THR A 13 1.52 8.57 10.65
CA THR A 13 1.12 9.96 10.43
C THR A 13 -0.30 10.05 9.89
N GLN A 14 -0.74 9.07 9.11
CA GLN A 14 -2.13 8.99 8.66
C GLN A 14 -3.10 8.91 9.84
N ILE A 15 -2.79 8.13 10.88
CA ILE A 15 -3.63 8.01 12.09
C ILE A 15 -3.77 9.37 12.78
N VAL A 16 -2.69 10.14 12.84
CA VAL A 16 -2.69 11.50 13.42
C VAL A 16 -3.49 12.47 12.55
N GLN A 17 -3.34 12.43 11.23
CA GLN A 17 -4.08 13.26 10.28
C GLN A 17 -5.59 13.00 10.33
N GLU A 18 -5.98 11.74 10.51
CA GLU A 18 -7.38 11.31 10.68
C GLU A 18 -7.88 11.47 12.13
N LYS A 19 -7.17 12.23 12.97
CA LYS A 19 -7.58 12.54 14.36
C LYS A 19 -7.92 11.30 15.17
N TYR A 20 -7.20 10.20 14.95
CA TYR A 20 -7.39 8.92 15.66
C TYR A 20 -8.76 8.28 15.46
N GLU A 21 -9.49 8.64 14.40
CA GLU A 21 -10.73 7.95 14.05
C GLU A 21 -10.46 6.46 13.81
N GLN A 22 -11.39 5.58 14.20
CA GLN A 22 -11.24 4.14 14.02
C GLN A 22 -11.74 3.68 12.65
N GLY A 23 -11.26 2.52 12.17
CA GLY A 23 -11.69 1.92 10.91
C GLY A 23 -10.52 1.46 10.04
N PHE A 24 -10.81 1.02 8.82
CA PHE A 24 -9.78 0.76 7.83
C PHE A 24 -9.05 2.07 7.48
N LYS A 25 -7.72 2.00 7.50
CA LYS A 25 -6.87 3.16 7.23
C LYS A 25 -6.37 3.14 5.79
N ASN A 26 -5.76 2.03 5.39
CA ASN A 26 -5.18 1.93 4.06
C ASN A 26 -5.04 0.44 3.69
N ILE A 27 -4.74 0.19 2.42
CA ILE A 27 -4.31 -1.12 1.92
C ILE A 27 -2.83 -1.08 1.55
N CYS A 28 -2.18 -2.24 1.65
CA CYS A 28 -0.76 -2.38 1.35
C CYS A 28 -0.57 -3.41 0.25
N LEU A 29 0.11 -3.00 -0.83
CA LEU A 29 0.36 -3.83 -2.00
C LEU A 29 1.76 -4.45 -1.90
N ARG A 30 1.83 -5.75 -2.05
CA ARG A 30 3.10 -6.46 -1.95
C ARG A 30 3.88 -6.39 -3.27
N THR A 31 5.21 -6.33 -3.21
CA THR A 31 6.13 -6.51 -4.34
C THR A 31 7.29 -7.47 -3.99
N ASN A 32 7.96 -7.99 -5.02
CA ASN A 32 9.24 -8.70 -4.90
C ASN A 32 10.45 -7.81 -5.18
N ASP A 33 10.22 -6.65 -5.80
CA ASP A 33 11.26 -5.71 -6.19
C ASP A 33 10.75 -4.27 -6.01
N ILE A 34 10.95 -3.75 -4.80
CA ILE A 34 10.49 -2.43 -4.38
C ILE A 34 11.31 -1.31 -5.01
N GLU A 35 12.56 -1.60 -5.41
CA GLU A 35 13.39 -0.65 -6.15
C GLU A 35 12.90 -0.54 -7.60
N ALA A 36 12.51 -1.64 -8.24
CA ALA A 36 11.86 -1.58 -9.55
C ALA A 36 10.54 -0.79 -9.50
N VAL A 37 9.71 -0.98 -8.47
CA VAL A 37 8.48 -0.19 -8.26
C VAL A 37 8.82 1.29 -8.10
N LYS A 38 9.80 1.64 -7.26
CA LYS A 38 10.27 3.02 -7.10
C LYS A 38 10.74 3.62 -8.42
N ASN A 39 11.60 2.91 -9.15
CA ASN A 39 12.13 3.39 -10.43
C ASN A 39 11.02 3.63 -11.46
N LYS A 40 10.02 2.74 -11.53
CA LYS A 40 8.85 2.90 -12.39
C LYS A 40 8.08 4.19 -12.04
N LEU A 41 7.69 4.33 -10.77
CA LEU A 41 6.93 5.51 -10.29
C LEU A 41 7.70 6.81 -10.55
N GLN A 42 9.00 6.84 -10.26
CA GLN A 42 9.84 8.01 -10.51
C GLN A 42 9.98 8.33 -12.00
N SER A 43 10.05 7.33 -12.88
CA SER A 43 10.09 7.54 -14.34
C SER A 43 8.81 8.19 -14.89
N GLU A 44 7.68 8.00 -14.19
CA GLU A 44 6.38 8.61 -14.48
C GLU A 44 6.14 9.92 -13.71
N GLN A 45 7.21 10.49 -13.14
CA GLN A 45 7.22 11.71 -12.32
C GLN A 45 6.30 11.63 -11.09
N VAL A 46 6.05 10.42 -10.57
CA VAL A 46 5.35 10.22 -9.31
C VAL A 46 6.34 10.37 -8.17
N GLU A 47 6.06 11.32 -7.27
CA GLU A 47 6.90 11.53 -6.11
C GLU A 47 6.70 10.40 -5.09
N VAL A 48 7.80 9.87 -4.54
CA VAL A 48 7.78 8.70 -3.66
C VAL A 48 8.72 8.90 -2.49
N VAL A 49 8.42 8.24 -1.37
CA VAL A 49 9.21 8.27 -0.14
C VAL A 49 9.56 6.84 0.26
N GLY A 50 10.87 6.56 0.32
CA GLY A 50 11.43 5.25 0.62
C GLY A 50 12.37 4.71 -0.47
N PRO A 51 12.71 3.41 -0.43
CA PRO A 51 12.17 2.42 0.52
C PRO A 51 12.65 2.65 1.96
N ILE A 52 11.72 2.61 2.91
CA ILE A 52 11.99 2.77 4.35
C ILE A 52 12.19 1.39 4.97
N GLN A 53 13.33 1.15 5.60
CA GLN A 53 13.62 -0.09 6.30
C GLN A 53 12.84 -0.17 7.61
N MET A 54 12.16 -1.28 7.83
CA MET A 54 11.27 -1.51 8.97
C MET A 54 11.56 -2.88 9.60
N GLU A 55 11.39 -2.96 10.91
CA GLU A 55 11.49 -4.22 11.63
C GLU A 55 10.55 -4.27 12.84
N ARG A 56 10.24 -5.48 13.29
CA ARG A 56 9.68 -5.71 14.63
C ARG A 56 10.19 -7.02 15.22
N ASP A 57 10.25 -7.07 16.53
CA ASP A 57 10.53 -8.28 17.26
C ASP A 57 9.35 -9.26 17.20
N THR A 58 9.69 -10.55 17.30
CA THR A 58 8.74 -11.66 17.42
C THR A 58 8.76 -12.18 18.85
N HIS A 59 7.69 -12.87 19.26
CA HIS A 59 7.58 -13.46 20.60
C HIS A 59 8.62 -14.55 20.94
N LYS A 60 9.53 -14.89 20.03
CA LYS A 60 10.52 -15.98 20.16
C LYS A 60 11.95 -15.53 19.84
N ASP A 61 12.32 -14.31 20.26
CA ASP A 61 13.65 -13.70 20.06
C ASP A 61 14.15 -13.59 18.60
N GLY A 62 13.23 -13.65 17.63
CA GLY A 62 13.53 -13.37 16.22
C GLY A 62 13.06 -11.98 15.79
N LYS A 63 13.64 -11.44 14.72
CA LYS A 63 13.16 -10.21 14.05
C LYS A 63 12.49 -10.55 12.72
N VAL A 64 11.44 -9.80 12.37
CA VAL A 64 10.92 -9.76 11.00
C VAL A 64 11.19 -8.39 10.42
N LYS A 65 11.67 -8.34 9.17
CA LYS A 65 12.09 -7.13 8.47
C LYS A 65 11.34 -6.97 7.16
N TRP A 66 11.10 -5.73 6.77
CA TRP A 66 10.46 -5.36 5.51
C TRP A 66 10.85 -3.94 5.10
N GLN A 67 10.62 -3.62 3.83
CA GLN A 67 10.74 -2.28 3.29
C GLN A 67 9.37 -1.73 2.92
N LEU A 68 9.14 -0.44 3.14
CA LEU A 68 7.92 0.26 2.73
C LEU A 68 8.23 1.38 1.73
N LEU A 69 7.38 1.56 0.72
CA LEU A 69 7.47 2.66 -0.23
C LEU A 69 6.11 3.35 -0.32
N TYR A 70 6.11 4.67 -0.11
CA TYR A 70 4.91 5.49 -0.12
C TYR A 70 4.88 6.37 -1.38
N ILE A 71 3.69 6.54 -1.95
CA ILE A 71 3.42 7.56 -2.96
C ILE A 71 3.09 8.87 -2.23
N MET A 72 3.77 9.94 -2.62
CA MET A 72 3.46 11.28 -2.15
C MET A 72 2.74 12.01 -3.28
N ASN A 73 1.42 12.11 -3.16
CA ASN A 73 0.68 13.00 -4.05
C ASN A 73 0.64 14.40 -3.43
N GLN A 74 0.89 15.40 -4.27
CA GLN A 74 0.83 16.82 -3.88
C GLN A 74 -0.60 17.37 -4.00
N ASP A 75 -1.47 16.71 -4.75
CA ASP A 75 -2.89 17.06 -4.84
C ASP A 75 -3.64 16.64 -3.56
N ASP A 76 -4.75 17.31 -3.25
CA ASP A 76 -5.66 16.97 -2.15
C ASP A 76 -6.28 15.57 -2.39
N ASP A 77 -5.52 14.53 -2.04
CA ASP A 77 -5.97 13.15 -2.10
C ASP A 77 -7.03 12.91 -1.04
N GLU A 78 -8.27 12.78 -1.49
CA GLU A 78 -9.37 12.33 -0.64
C GLU A 78 -9.13 10.91 -0.12
N ILE A 79 -8.62 10.04 -1.00
CA ILE A 79 -8.26 8.66 -0.67
C ILE A 79 -6.75 8.56 -0.57
N LYS A 80 -6.25 8.23 0.61
CA LYS A 80 -4.81 8.00 0.81
C LYS A 80 -4.31 6.91 -0.14
N PRO A 81 -3.21 7.14 -0.86
CA PRO A 81 -2.66 6.14 -1.77
C PRO A 81 -2.32 4.84 -1.02
N PRO A 82 -2.67 3.66 -1.58
CA PRO A 82 -2.04 2.41 -1.21
C PRO A 82 -0.52 2.52 -1.23
N PHE A 83 0.15 1.85 -0.29
CA PHE A 83 1.61 1.84 -0.20
C PHE A 83 2.16 0.43 -0.46
N PHE A 84 3.44 0.35 -0.81
CA PHE A 84 4.07 -0.92 -1.16
C PHE A 84 4.85 -1.51 -0.01
N ILE A 85 4.90 -2.85 0.04
CA ILE A 85 5.73 -3.62 0.98
C ILE A 85 6.57 -4.67 0.25
N GLN A 86 7.83 -4.77 0.62
CA GLN A 86 8.70 -5.90 0.30
C GLN A 86 9.17 -6.55 1.60
N TRP A 87 8.93 -7.84 1.73
CA TRP A 87 9.44 -8.62 2.86
C TRP A 87 10.90 -8.98 2.62
N GLU A 88 11.71 -8.96 3.67
CA GLU A 88 13.09 -9.47 3.62
C GLU A 88 13.12 -10.98 3.30
N GLU A 89 12.14 -11.72 3.85
CA GLU A 89 11.96 -13.13 3.54
C GLU A 89 11.33 -13.29 2.15
N SER A 90 11.85 -14.24 1.36
CA SER A 90 11.22 -14.62 0.09
C SER A 90 9.78 -15.09 0.32
N ASP A 91 8.95 -14.94 -0.70
CA ASP A 91 7.55 -15.37 -0.70
C ASP A 91 7.34 -16.82 -0.27
N SER A 92 8.16 -17.72 -0.82
CA SER A 92 8.07 -19.15 -0.54
C SER A 92 8.36 -19.42 0.94
N MET A 93 9.41 -18.79 1.48
CA MET A 93 9.76 -18.90 2.89
C MET A 93 8.68 -18.31 3.79
N ARG A 94 8.19 -17.12 3.45
CA ARG A 94 7.13 -16.42 4.19
C ARG A 94 5.85 -17.25 4.21
N THR A 95 5.42 -17.77 3.06
CA THR A 95 4.22 -18.61 2.91
C THR A 95 4.34 -19.87 3.74
N LYS A 96 5.47 -20.60 3.63
CA LYS A 96 5.73 -21.81 4.41
C LYS A 96 5.75 -21.55 5.92
N LYS A 97 6.29 -20.40 6.35
CA LYS A 97 6.35 -20.00 7.77
C LYS A 97 4.98 -19.63 8.34
N LEU A 98 4.15 -18.94 7.55
CA LEU A 98 2.85 -18.43 7.98
C LEU A 98 1.69 -19.40 7.71
N GLN A 99 1.90 -20.47 6.94
CA GLN A 99 0.84 -21.43 6.54
C GLN A 99 0.01 -21.97 7.71
N LYS A 100 0.65 -22.16 8.88
CA LYS A 100 0.01 -22.66 10.11
C LYS A 100 -0.98 -21.68 10.75
N TYR A 101 -0.94 -20.41 10.35
CA TYR A 101 -1.84 -19.35 10.80
C TYR A 101 -2.89 -18.99 9.76
N PHE A 102 -2.81 -19.55 8.54
CA PHE A 102 -3.78 -19.24 7.50
C PHE A 102 -5.12 -19.91 7.79
N GLN A 103 -6.17 -19.09 7.85
CA GLN A 103 -7.55 -19.54 7.96
C GLN A 103 -8.11 -19.73 6.55
N LYS A 104 -7.75 -20.83 5.90
CA LYS A 104 -8.00 -21.08 4.47
C LYS A 104 -9.49 -21.20 4.07
N GLN A 105 -10.40 -21.21 5.04
CA GLN A 105 -11.83 -21.07 4.79
C GLN A 105 -12.24 -19.66 4.33
N PHE A 106 -11.37 -18.66 4.52
CA PHE A 106 -11.59 -17.28 4.10
C PHE A 106 -10.67 -16.92 2.93
N SER A 107 -11.22 -16.17 1.98
CA SER A 107 -10.48 -15.56 0.88
C SER A 107 -10.95 -14.12 0.73
N ILE A 108 -10.01 -13.17 0.64
CA ILE A 108 -10.34 -11.78 0.34
C ILE A 108 -10.65 -11.71 -1.15
N GLU A 109 -11.86 -11.28 -1.49
CA GLU A 109 -12.31 -11.15 -2.88
C GLU A 109 -12.21 -9.70 -3.36
N THR A 110 -12.83 -8.78 -2.61
CA THR A 110 -12.94 -7.36 -3.01
C THR A 110 -12.71 -6.43 -1.83
N VAL A 111 -12.06 -5.29 -2.10
CA VAL A 111 -11.98 -4.15 -1.17
C VAL A 111 -12.78 -2.99 -1.76
N ILE A 112 -13.87 -2.59 -1.10
CA ILE A 112 -14.71 -1.49 -1.54
C ILE A 112 -14.22 -0.18 -0.92
N VAL A 113 -13.86 0.79 -1.76
CA VAL A 113 -13.43 2.13 -1.35
C VAL A 113 -14.49 3.15 -1.77
N LYS A 114 -14.92 4.00 -0.85
CA LYS A 114 -15.83 5.12 -1.14
C LYS A 114 -15.04 6.40 -1.32
N SER A 115 -15.25 7.10 -2.43
CA SER A 115 -14.59 8.36 -2.78
C SER A 115 -15.64 9.38 -3.26
N LYS A 116 -15.57 10.64 -2.80
CA LYS A 116 -16.38 11.75 -3.34
C LYS A 116 -15.87 12.16 -4.72
N ASN A 117 -14.60 11.89 -5.06
CA ASN A 117 -14.04 12.08 -6.40
C ASN A 117 -13.53 10.76 -7.01
N ARG A 118 -14.48 9.87 -7.38
CA ARG A 118 -14.21 8.56 -7.99
C ARG A 118 -13.28 8.65 -9.20
N SER A 119 -13.53 9.60 -10.11
CA SER A 119 -12.74 9.76 -11.34
C SER A 119 -11.27 10.04 -11.05
N GLN A 120 -10.96 10.89 -10.07
CA GLN A 120 -9.57 11.15 -9.68
C GLN A 120 -8.94 9.92 -9.02
N THR A 121 -9.64 9.25 -8.11
CA THR A 121 -9.12 8.03 -7.45
C THR A 121 -8.80 6.94 -8.47
N VAL A 122 -9.70 6.70 -9.42
CA VAL A 122 -9.50 5.72 -10.50
C VAL A 122 -8.32 6.10 -11.38
N SER A 123 -8.26 7.34 -11.86
CA SER A 123 -7.14 7.83 -12.69
C SER A 123 -5.78 7.66 -11.99
N ASN A 124 -5.73 8.00 -10.70
CA ASN A 124 -4.54 7.85 -9.88
C ASN A 124 -4.15 6.37 -9.74
N TRP A 125 -5.09 5.48 -9.43
CA TRP A 125 -4.82 4.06 -9.21
C TRP A 125 -4.39 3.33 -10.48
N LEU A 126 -4.97 3.69 -11.63
CA LEU A 126 -4.53 3.19 -12.94
C LEU A 126 -3.09 3.58 -13.22
N LYS A 127 -2.71 4.85 -12.98
CA LYS A 127 -1.35 5.34 -13.17
C LYS A 127 -0.36 4.65 -12.22
N TRP A 128 -0.65 4.68 -10.92
CA TRP A 128 0.30 4.28 -9.89
C TRP A 128 0.48 2.77 -9.74
N PHE A 129 -0.60 2.00 -9.94
CA PHE A 129 -0.60 0.57 -9.66
C PHE A 129 -0.74 -0.29 -10.91
N ASP A 130 -0.83 0.32 -12.08
CA ASP A 130 -0.93 -0.37 -13.37
C ASP A 130 -2.10 -1.38 -13.38
N MET A 131 -3.24 -0.93 -12.85
CA MET A 131 -4.46 -1.72 -12.77
C MET A 131 -5.21 -1.73 -14.11
N ASP A 132 -6.04 -2.74 -14.32
CA ASP A 132 -7.02 -2.80 -15.40
C ASP A 132 -8.43 -2.46 -14.88
N ILE A 133 -9.23 -1.82 -15.71
CA ILE A 133 -10.66 -1.59 -15.46
C ILE A 133 -11.40 -2.89 -15.77
N VAL A 134 -12.15 -3.40 -14.80
CA VAL A 134 -12.99 -4.60 -14.95
C VAL A 134 -14.42 -4.21 -15.32
N GLU A 135 -14.97 -3.22 -14.61
CA GLU A 135 -16.31 -2.70 -14.83
C GLU A 135 -16.35 -1.19 -14.52
N GLU A 136 -17.17 -0.45 -15.26
CA GLU A 136 -17.42 0.97 -15.06
C GLU A 136 -18.92 1.25 -15.28
N ASN A 137 -19.56 1.90 -14.31
CA ASN A 137 -20.94 2.38 -14.44
C ASN A 137 -21.14 3.68 -13.65
N ASP A 138 -22.39 4.18 -13.58
CA ASP A 138 -22.72 5.45 -12.93
C ASP A 138 -22.40 5.46 -11.41
N HIS A 139 -22.31 4.29 -10.79
CA HIS A 139 -22.16 4.14 -9.33
C HIS A 139 -20.76 3.71 -8.89
N TYR A 140 -20.07 2.85 -9.62
CA TYR A 140 -18.77 2.32 -9.24
C TYR A 140 -17.85 2.02 -10.43
N THR A 141 -16.57 1.85 -10.09
CA THR A 141 -15.52 1.38 -10.99
C THR A 141 -14.79 0.24 -10.29
N ASP A 142 -14.74 -0.93 -10.94
CA ASP A 142 -13.96 -2.06 -10.44
C ASP A 142 -12.58 -2.08 -11.12
N LEU A 143 -11.54 -2.19 -10.29
CA LEU A 143 -10.14 -2.25 -10.70
C LEU A 143 -9.50 -3.56 -10.25
N ILE A 144 -8.60 -4.10 -11.08
CA ILE A 144 -7.81 -5.29 -10.75
C ILE A 144 -6.32 -5.07 -11.04
N LEU A 145 -5.46 -5.58 -10.17
CA LEU A 145 -4.01 -5.60 -10.44
C LEU A 145 -3.71 -6.57 -11.59
N LYS A 146 -2.83 -6.16 -12.51
CA LYS A 146 -2.29 -7.03 -13.55
C LYS A 146 -1.58 -8.23 -12.91
N LYS A 147 -1.79 -9.41 -13.49
CA LYS A 147 -1.18 -10.68 -13.06
C LYS A 147 0.21 -10.87 -13.63
#